data_AF-A0AAX4NDM8-F1
#
_entry.id   AF-A0AAX4NDM8-F1
#
_cell.length_a   1.000
_cell.length_b   1.000
_cell.length_c   1.000
_cell.angle_alpha   90.00
_cell.angle_beta   90.00
_cell.angle_gamma   90.00
#
_symmetry.space_group_name_H-M   'P 1'
#
loop_
_entity.id
_entity.type
_entity.pdbx_description
1 polymer ?
#
loop_
_entity_poly.entity_id
_entity_poly.type
_entity_poly.pdbx_seq_one_letter_code
_entity_poly.pdbx_strand_id
1 'polypeptide(L)'
;MRMICDACGGKGWVKDKDDHLDVCEKCWGLGYIEVSQLNLENRETKEEINRRKKSTYVVIGFLAAYYASILAISRIISLNVFVYFTLILVGYYLSSAMGRLYYNHTRGNKPKDGEKKTL
;
A
#
# COMPACT_ATOMS: atom_id res chain seq x y z
N MET A 1 3.98 21.07 -3.11
CA MET A 1 4.41 22.48 -2.96
C MET A 1 3.16 23.35 -2.97
N ARG A 2 3.00 24.31 -2.06
CA ARG A 2 1.82 25.18 -2.01
C ARG A 2 2.11 26.44 -2.81
N MET A 3 1.29 26.72 -3.83
CA MET A 3 1.35 27.98 -4.56
C MET A 3 0.18 28.86 -4.16
N ILE A 4 0.44 30.15 -3.99
CA ILE A 4 -0.59 31.14 -3.68
C ILE A 4 -1.59 31.16 -4.84
N CYS A 5 -2.88 31.23 -4.53
CA CYS A 5 -3.90 31.30 -5.57
C CYS A 5 -3.89 32.69 -6.20
N ASP A 6 -3.49 32.78 -7.47
CA ASP A 6 -3.41 34.05 -8.21
C ASP A 6 -4.76 34.77 -8.33
N ALA A 7 -5.87 34.02 -8.35
CA ALA A 7 -7.20 34.59 -8.51
C ALA A 7 -7.73 35.33 -7.27
N CYS A 8 -7.27 34.96 -6.06
CA CYS A 8 -7.63 35.69 -4.83
C CYS A 8 -6.43 36.33 -4.12
N GLY A 9 -5.23 36.26 -4.73
CA GLY A 9 -4.00 36.79 -4.16
C GLY A 9 -3.66 36.24 -2.78
N GLY A 10 -4.04 35.00 -2.47
CA GLY A 10 -3.78 34.39 -1.16
C GLY A 10 -4.88 34.56 -0.11
N LYS A 11 -5.93 35.35 -0.39
CA LYS A 11 -6.92 35.71 0.63
C LYS A 11 -8.00 34.66 0.85
N GLY A 12 -8.29 33.84 -0.17
CA GLY A 12 -9.36 32.83 -0.12
C GLY A 12 -10.74 33.35 -0.53
N TRP A 13 -10.92 34.67 -0.65
CA TRP A 13 -12.21 35.31 -0.93
C TRP A 13 -12.07 36.30 -2.08
N VAL A 14 -13.11 36.44 -2.89
CA VAL A 14 -13.19 37.42 -3.98
C VAL A 14 -14.49 38.21 -3.79
N LYS A 15 -14.47 39.51 -4.08
CA LYS A 15 -15.68 40.31 -4.07
C LYS A 15 -16.48 40.03 -5.34
N ASP A 16 -17.74 39.65 -5.17
CA ASP A 16 -18.69 39.50 -6.28
C ASP A 16 -19.21 40.88 -6.73
N LYS A 17 -19.91 40.93 -7.87
CA LYS A 17 -20.39 42.17 -8.51
C LYS A 17 -21.36 42.98 -7.65
N ASP A 18 -21.99 42.34 -6.68
CA ASP A 18 -22.91 42.95 -5.72
C ASP A 18 -22.20 43.36 -4.40
N ASP A 19 -20.86 43.48 -4.42
CA ASP A 19 -19.98 43.86 -3.30
C ASP A 19 -19.99 42.92 -2.08
N HIS A 20 -20.53 41.71 -2.27
CA HIS A 20 -20.46 40.63 -1.28
C HIS A 20 -19.14 39.87 -1.37
N LEU A 21 -18.60 39.48 -0.22
CA LEU A 21 -17.44 38.60 -0.13
C LEU A 21 -17.89 37.17 -0.38
N ASP A 22 -17.48 36.61 -1.53
CA ASP A 22 -17.74 35.22 -1.87
C ASP A 22 -16.46 34.40 -1.85
N VAL A 23 -16.62 33.09 -1.69
CA VAL A 23 -15.51 32.13 -1.65
C VAL A 23 -14.84 32.06 -3.01
N CYS A 24 -13.51 32.15 -3.05
CA CYS A 24 -12.79 32.02 -4.31
C CYS A 24 -12.93 30.59 -4.86
N GLU A 25 -13.70 30.41 -5.93
CA GLU A 25 -13.95 29.10 -6.55
C GLU A 25 -12.67 28.37 -6.96
N LYS A 26 -11.61 29.10 -7.33
CA LYS A 26 -10.35 28.49 -7.80
C LYS A 26 -9.51 27.87 -6.68
N CYS A 27 -9.66 28.33 -5.44
CA CYS A 27 -8.95 27.77 -4.29
C CYS A 27 -9.90 27.31 -3.17
N TRP A 28 -11.21 27.33 -3.40
CA TRP A 28 -12.23 26.84 -2.49
C TRP A 28 -12.13 27.48 -1.09
N GLY A 29 -11.74 28.76 -1.01
CA GLY A 29 -11.59 29.46 0.27
C GLY A 29 -10.23 29.29 0.96
N LEU A 30 -9.34 28.44 0.43
CA LEU A 30 -8.08 28.09 1.09
C LEU A 30 -6.97 29.13 0.90
N GLY A 31 -7.07 29.98 -0.13
CA GLY A 31 -6.06 31.00 -0.46
C GLY A 31 -4.80 30.45 -1.15
N TYR A 32 -4.55 29.15 -1.09
CA TYR A 32 -3.47 28.49 -1.81
C TYR A 32 -3.98 27.23 -2.52
N ILE A 33 -3.29 26.85 -3.59
CA ILE A 33 -3.54 25.61 -4.33
C ILE A 33 -2.41 24.65 -4.01
N GLU A 34 -2.75 23.48 -3.50
CA GLU A 34 -1.77 22.44 -3.20
C GLU A 34 -1.49 21.66 -4.48
N VAL A 35 -0.34 21.95 -5.11
CA VAL A 35 0.12 21.18 -6.25
C VAL A 35 0.79 19.92 -5.70
N SER A 36 0.00 18.88 -5.53
CA SER A 36 0.49 17.53 -5.25
C SER A 36 1.27 17.04 -6.48
N GLN A 37 2.46 16.48 -6.25
CA GLN A 37 3.30 15.81 -7.27
C GLN A 37 2.68 14.48 -7.76
N LEU A 38 1.37 14.47 -7.97
CA LEU A 38 0.54 13.28 -8.17
C LEU A 38 0.92 12.48 -9.42
N ASN A 39 1.71 13.04 -10.34
CA ASN A 39 2.12 12.38 -11.56
C ASN A 39 3.42 11.56 -11.45
N LEU A 40 4.29 11.83 -10.46
CA LEU A 40 5.47 11.00 -10.17
C LEU A 40 5.15 9.90 -9.16
N GLU A 41 4.32 10.21 -8.17
CA GLU A 41 3.92 9.26 -7.11
C GLU A 41 3.11 8.08 -7.68
N ASN A 42 2.23 8.32 -8.67
CA ASN A 42 1.36 7.30 -9.26
C ASN A 42 2.08 6.17 -10.02
N ARG A 43 3.31 6.41 -10.53
CA ARG A 43 4.11 5.33 -11.17
C ARG A 43 4.75 4.42 -10.13
N GLU A 44 5.30 4.99 -9.07
CA GLU A 44 5.87 4.22 -7.96
C GLU A 44 4.77 3.46 -7.20
N THR A 45 3.58 4.05 -7.01
CA THR A 45 2.47 3.34 -6.34
C THR A 45 1.98 2.14 -7.15
N LYS A 46 1.92 2.21 -8.49
CA LYS A 46 1.49 1.07 -9.32
C LYS A 46 2.49 -0.09 -9.29
N GLU A 47 3.79 0.19 -9.31
CA GLU A 47 4.81 -0.87 -9.18
C GLU A 47 4.85 -1.47 -7.78
N GLU A 48 4.72 -0.66 -6.73
CA GLU A 48 4.70 -1.14 -5.36
C GLU A 48 3.42 -1.95 -5.06
N ILE A 49 2.26 -1.53 -5.58
CA ILE A 49 1.00 -2.28 -5.52
C ILE A 49 1.11 -3.60 -6.30
N ASN A 50 1.70 -3.61 -7.50
CA ASN A 50 1.89 -4.82 -8.28
C ASN A 50 2.88 -5.81 -7.63
N ARG A 51 3.95 -5.31 -6.97
CA ARG A 51 4.85 -6.16 -6.16
C ARG A 51 4.13 -6.77 -4.97
N ARG A 52 3.31 -5.99 -4.24
CA ARG A 52 2.51 -6.50 -3.13
C ARG A 52 1.50 -7.55 -3.61
N LYS A 53 0.80 -7.31 -4.72
CA LYS A 53 -0.14 -8.28 -5.31
C LYS A 53 0.55 -9.58 -5.73
N LYS A 54 1.70 -9.52 -6.42
CA LYS A 54 2.45 -10.74 -6.80
C LYS A 54 2.89 -11.54 -5.58
N SER A 55 3.36 -10.88 -4.52
CA SER A 55 3.72 -11.56 -3.27
C SER A 55 2.50 -12.22 -2.59
N THR A 56 1.36 -11.53 -2.53
CA THR A 56 0.12 -12.09 -1.96
C THR A 56 -0.40 -13.29 -2.75
N TYR A 57 -0.38 -13.25 -4.09
CA TYR A 57 -0.78 -14.40 -4.91
C TYR A 57 0.12 -15.62 -4.71
N VAL A 58 1.43 -15.42 -4.53
CA VAL A 58 2.36 -16.51 -4.23
C VAL A 58 2.05 -17.15 -2.87
N VAL A 59 1.80 -16.33 -1.85
CA VAL A 59 1.44 -16.83 -0.50
C VAL A 59 0.12 -17.60 -0.53
N ILE A 60 -0.90 -17.07 -1.20
CA ILE A 60 -2.21 -17.73 -1.35
C ILE A 60 -2.07 -19.04 -2.12
N GLY A 61 -1.28 -19.05 -3.21
CA GLY A 61 -1.01 -20.26 -3.99
C GLY A 61 -0.31 -21.34 -3.17
N PHE A 62 0.67 -20.96 -2.34
CA PHE A 62 1.37 -21.90 -1.47
C PHE A 62 0.45 -22.46 -0.38
N LEU A 63 -0.42 -21.62 0.20
CA LEU A 63 -1.44 -22.07 1.15
C LEU A 63 -2.41 -23.07 0.50
N ALA A 64 -2.92 -22.75 -0.69
CA ALA A 64 -3.85 -23.61 -1.41
C ALA A 64 -3.24 -24.98 -1.73
N ALA A 65 -1.99 -25.00 -2.21
CA ALA A 65 -1.26 -26.24 -2.46
C ALA A 65 -1.01 -27.06 -1.18
N TYR A 66 -0.72 -26.38 -0.06
CA TYR A 66 -0.53 -27.02 1.24
C TYR A 66 -1.81 -27.69 1.77
N TYR A 67 -2.96 -27.00 1.70
CA TYR A 67 -4.23 -27.60 2.13
C TYR A 67 -4.70 -28.71 1.19
N ALA A 68 -4.48 -28.56 -0.12
CA ALA A 68 -4.80 -29.59 -1.10
C ALA A 68 -4.00 -30.88 -0.88
N SER A 69 -2.70 -30.78 -0.56
CA SER A 69 -1.86 -31.95 -0.29
C SER A 69 -2.28 -32.68 0.99
N ILE A 70 -2.62 -31.95 2.06
CA ILE A 70 -3.16 -32.54 3.30
C ILE A 70 -4.47 -33.30 3.03
N LEU A 71 -5.39 -32.70 2.26
CA LEU A 71 -6.66 -33.36 1.91
C LEU A 71 -6.44 -34.60 1.05
N ALA A 72 -5.50 -34.56 0.09
CA ALA A 72 -5.16 -35.71 -0.73
C ALA A 72 -4.55 -36.85 0.11
N ILE A 73 -3.62 -36.54 1.00
CA ILE A 73 -2.99 -37.53 1.89
C ILE A 73 -4.02 -38.15 2.82
N SER A 74 -4.96 -37.36 3.34
CA SER A 74 -6.00 -37.92 4.22
C SER A 74 -7.01 -38.81 3.50
N ARG A 75 -7.19 -38.69 2.19
CA ARG A 75 -8.02 -39.66 1.46
C ARG A 75 -7.35 -41.01 1.34
N ILE A 76 -6.03 -41.06 1.43
CA ILE A 76 -5.21 -42.28 1.31
C ILE A 76 -4.94 -42.88 2.68
N ILE A 77 -4.72 -42.04 3.69
CA ILE A 77 -4.39 -42.42 5.06
C ILE A 77 -5.49 -41.87 5.97
N SER A 78 -6.12 -42.73 6.77
CA SER A 78 -7.07 -42.30 7.81
C SER A 78 -6.31 -41.55 8.91
N LEU A 79 -5.96 -40.29 8.64
CA LEU A 79 -5.23 -39.44 9.56
C LEU A 79 -6.13 -39.11 10.74
N ASN A 80 -5.59 -39.32 11.93
CA ASN A 80 -6.29 -39.00 13.17
C ASN A 80 -6.51 -37.48 13.25
N VAL A 81 -7.63 -37.05 13.83
CA VAL A 81 -8.03 -35.62 13.92
C VAL A 81 -6.92 -34.78 14.57
N PHE A 82 -6.19 -35.37 15.50
CA PHE A 82 -5.05 -34.74 16.16
C PHE A 82 -3.90 -34.40 15.20
N VAL A 83 -3.61 -35.28 14.23
CA VAL A 83 -2.56 -35.08 13.20
C VAL A 83 -2.95 -33.97 12.23
N TYR A 84 -4.23 -33.91 11.88
CA TYR A 84 -4.78 -32.81 11.10
C TYR A 84 -4.62 -31.46 11.79
N PHE A 85 -4.99 -31.39 13.07
CA PHE A 85 -4.93 -30.15 13.84
C PHE A 85 -3.49 -29.65 13.98
N THR A 86 -2.55 -30.56 14.21
CA THR A 86 -1.12 -30.24 14.29
C THR A 86 -0.55 -29.80 12.96
N LEU A 87 -0.90 -30.43 11.83
CA LEU A 87 -0.48 -29.97 10.51
C LEU A 87 -0.97 -28.54 10.24
N ILE A 88 -2.25 -28.25 10.45
CA ILE A 88 -2.81 -26.90 10.23
C ILE A 88 -2.10 -25.85 11.08
N LEU A 89 -1.87 -26.15 12.38
CA LEU A 89 -1.14 -25.26 13.28
C LEU A 89 0.29 -25.01 12.79
N VAL A 90 1.02 -26.07 12.44
CA VAL A 90 2.40 -25.95 11.95
C VAL A 90 2.46 -25.13 10.66
N GLY A 91 1.56 -25.38 9.71
CA GLY A 91 1.45 -24.62 8.47
C GLY A 91 1.15 -23.13 8.69
N TYR A 92 0.29 -22.81 9.66
CA TYR A 92 -0.03 -21.43 10.05
C TYR A 92 1.18 -20.69 10.64
N TYR A 93 1.91 -21.31 11.57
CA TYR A 93 3.07 -20.70 12.21
C TYR A 93 4.24 -20.54 11.23
N LEU A 94 4.49 -21.54 10.37
CA LEU A 94 5.50 -21.45 9.31
C LEU A 94 5.19 -20.29 8.34
N SER A 95 3.95 -20.19 7.89
CA SER A 95 3.52 -19.12 6.97
C SER A 95 3.65 -17.73 7.62
N SER A 96 3.29 -17.61 8.91
CA SER A 96 3.43 -16.37 9.66
C SER A 96 4.89 -15.97 9.89
N ALA A 97 5.76 -16.93 10.20
CA ALA A 97 7.20 -16.70 10.35
C ALA A 97 7.84 -16.28 9.03
N MET A 98 7.53 -16.97 7.93
CA MET A 98 8.01 -16.66 6.58
C MET A 98 7.54 -15.27 6.13
N GLY A 99 6.29 -14.90 6.43
CA GLY A 99 5.75 -13.58 6.16
C GLY A 99 6.49 -12.47 6.91
N ARG A 100 6.82 -12.68 8.19
CA ARG A 100 7.64 -11.74 8.98
C ARG A 100 9.06 -11.60 8.45
N LEU A 101 9.70 -12.71 8.06
CA LEU A 101 11.03 -12.69 7.46
C LEU A 101 11.03 -11.94 6.11
N TYR A 102 10.05 -12.21 5.25
CA TYR A 102 9.89 -11.51 3.98
C TYR A 102 9.63 -10.01 4.17
N TYR A 103 8.79 -9.64 5.15
CA TYR A 103 8.54 -8.24 5.50
C TYR A 103 9.80 -7.53 5.98
N ASN A 104 10.59 -8.17 6.85
CA ASN A 104 11.85 -7.60 7.35
C ASN A 104 12.91 -7.47 6.26
N HIS A 105 13.03 -8.46 5.37
CA HIS A 105 13.95 -8.42 4.24
C HIS A 105 13.58 -7.32 3.22
N THR A 106 12.29 -7.11 2.96
CA THR A 106 11.83 -6.05 2.04
C THR A 106 11.98 -4.65 2.65
N ARG A 107 11.93 -4.51 3.98
CA ARG A 107 12.21 -3.23 4.67
C ARG A 107 13.71 -2.89 4.75
N GLY A 108 14.58 -3.90 4.91
CA GLY A 108 16.04 -3.72 4.97
C GLY A 108 16.69 -3.28 3.65
N ASN A 109 16.02 -3.51 2.51
CA ASN A 109 16.49 -3.17 1.17
C ASN A 109 15.95 -1.84 0.62
N LYS A 110 15.35 -0.98 1.45
CA LYS A 110 15.08 0.40 1.00
C LYS A 110 16.42 1.15 0.96
N PRO A 111 16.87 1.66 -0.21
CA PRO A 111 17.96 2.62 -0.23
C PRO A 111 17.55 3.79 0.67
N LYS A 112 18.48 4.26 1.50
CA LYS A 112 18.28 5.53 2.21
C LYS A 112 18.25 6.61 1.15
N ASP A 113 17.05 7.05 0.78
CA ASP A 113 16.83 8.23 -0.06
C ASP A 113 17.45 9.43 0.66
N GLY A 114 18.69 9.79 0.33
CA GLY A 114 19.38 10.86 1.03
C GLY A 114 20.86 11.09 0.69
N GLU A 115 21.56 10.17 0.03
CA GLU A 115 22.95 10.43 -0.39
C GLU A 115 22.96 11.09 -1.77
N LYS A 116 22.76 12.41 -1.79
CA LYS A 116 23.11 13.27 -2.93
C LYS A 116 24.59 13.03 -3.26
N LYS A 117 24.87 12.26 -4.31
CA LYS A 117 26.17 12.33 -5.00
C LYS A 117 26.23 13.64 -5.77
N THR A 118 26.79 14.66 -5.13
CA THR A 118 27.43 15.78 -5.82
C THR A 118 28.71 15.25 -6.48
N LEU A 119 28.72 15.24 -7.81
CA LEU A 119 29.91 15.37 -8.64
C LEU A 119 29.50 16.14 -9.89
#